data_AF-A0A914N2Z9-F1
#
_entry.id   AF-A0A914N2Z9-F1
#
_cell.length_a   1.000
_cell.length_b   1.000
_cell.length_c   1.000
_cell.angle_alpha   90.00
_cell.angle_beta   90.00
_cell.angle_gamma   90.00
#
_symmetry.space_group_name_H-M   'P 1'
#
loop_
_entity.id
_entity.type
_entity.pdbx_description
1 polymer ?
#
loop_
_entity_poly.entity_id
_entity_poly.type
_entity_poly.pdbx_seq_one_letter_code
_entity_poly.pdbx_strand_id
1 'polypeptide(L)'
;MLCCLSLKSKFYFLLLTIFSIIIQIKSQQPELIEGLEQPRQPIKNTLGGLYSGNITLFFRNSPYRVEHELIVSAGCTMNIETGVQLYFDTGVGMKVYGTLKAIGNEFAHIQMLPYQEQHLYQFEMPDFRLIDGPTVRQGRLQVKFRDRWRSVCTQLTNWTSLDTSIACRSLGYENGGFWRFFARNNDTYPFVMPSPKCLSEAKNLWDCEVNRELFTIIIYIFNNLKGFSDHNLIPLSENLCQGEDDIGIYCWGRPSFRGWSKHWKGEKYFCRT
;
A
#
# COMPACT_ATOMS: atom_id res chain seq x y z
N MET A 1 18.33 -68.96 34.48
CA MET A 1 18.67 -69.26 33.09
C MET A 1 17.68 -68.52 32.22
N LEU A 2 18.06 -67.41 31.57
CA LEU A 2 18.62 -67.43 30.21
C LEU A 2 17.70 -68.26 29.30
N CYS A 3 17.17 -67.78 28.19
CA CYS A 3 17.43 -66.60 27.39
C CYS A 3 16.42 -66.67 26.23
N CYS A 4 16.44 -65.68 25.35
CA CYS A 4 16.05 -65.84 23.96
C CYS A 4 14.57 -66.08 23.63
N LEU A 5 13.75 -65.02 23.70
CA LEU A 5 12.67 -64.71 22.75
C LEU A 5 12.17 -63.30 23.14
N SER A 6 12.32 -62.22 22.41
CA SER A 6 12.91 -61.94 21.10
C SER A 6 13.06 -60.41 21.07
N LEU A 7 14.24 -59.87 21.35
CA LEU A 7 14.52 -58.45 21.10
C LEU A 7 14.34 -58.11 19.61
N LYS A 8 14.42 -59.12 18.72
CA LYS A 8 14.09 -59.00 17.30
C LYS A 8 12.63 -58.60 17.06
N SER A 9 11.68 -59.07 17.87
CA SER A 9 10.24 -58.77 17.68
C SER A 9 9.90 -57.32 18.00
N LYS A 10 10.43 -56.76 19.10
CA LYS A 10 10.23 -55.34 19.46
C LYS A 10 10.93 -54.39 18.50
N PHE A 11 12.10 -54.76 17.97
CA PHE A 11 12.80 -53.95 16.95
C PHE A 11 12.07 -53.96 15.60
N TYR A 12 11.49 -55.10 15.21
CA TYR A 12 10.69 -55.22 13.99
C TYR A 12 9.38 -54.42 14.10
N PHE A 13 8.74 -54.42 15.28
CA PHE A 13 7.56 -53.59 15.54
C PHE A 13 7.89 -52.09 15.51
N LEU A 14 9.03 -51.68 16.10
CA LEU A 14 9.48 -50.29 16.06
C LEU A 14 9.79 -49.85 14.62
N LEU A 15 10.52 -50.67 13.85
CA LEU A 15 10.83 -50.41 12.44
C LEU A 15 9.57 -50.37 11.55
N LEU A 16 8.60 -51.26 11.77
CA LEU A 16 7.31 -51.24 11.07
C LEU A 16 6.52 -49.96 11.40
N THR A 17 6.47 -49.54 12.67
CA THR A 17 5.80 -48.29 13.05
C THR A 17 6.47 -47.07 12.44
N ILE A 18 7.81 -47.03 12.42
CA ILE A 18 8.59 -45.94 11.80
C ILE A 18 8.40 -45.93 10.28
N PHE A 19 8.33 -47.09 9.62
CA PHE A 19 8.04 -47.18 8.18
C PHE A 19 6.61 -46.73 7.85
N SER A 20 5.60 -47.09 8.66
CA SER A 20 4.24 -46.58 8.48
C SER A 20 4.12 -45.07 8.74
N ILE A 21 4.93 -44.51 9.65
CA ILE A 21 5.01 -43.05 9.87
C ILE A 21 5.71 -42.37 8.69
N ILE A 22 6.78 -42.95 8.13
CA ILE A 22 7.47 -42.41 6.95
C ILE A 22 6.60 -42.48 5.69
N ILE A 23 5.77 -43.53 5.53
CA ILE A 23 4.83 -43.65 4.41
C ILE A 23 3.67 -42.65 4.55
N GLN A 24 3.19 -42.36 5.77
CA GLN A 24 2.24 -41.26 6.03
C GLN A 24 2.85 -39.88 5.72
N ILE A 25 4.16 -39.68 5.92
CA ILE A 25 4.84 -38.42 5.58
C ILE A 25 5.08 -38.29 4.05
N LYS A 26 5.13 -39.40 3.31
CA LYS A 26 5.48 -39.41 1.87
C LYS A 26 4.27 -39.35 0.92
N SER A 27 3.04 -39.42 1.43
CA SER A 27 1.81 -39.33 0.61
C SER A 27 1.13 -37.97 0.62
N GLN A 28 1.66 -36.97 1.35
CA GLN A 28 1.23 -35.58 1.15
C GLN A 28 2.01 -35.00 -0.03
N GLN A 29 1.51 -35.24 -1.24
CA GLN A 29 1.62 -34.21 -2.27
C GLN A 29 1.08 -32.93 -1.62
N PRO A 30 1.81 -31.81 -1.62
CA PRO A 30 1.29 -30.59 -1.04
C PRO A 30 -0.01 -30.26 -1.78
N GLU A 31 -1.12 -30.30 -1.04
CA GLU A 31 -2.38 -29.73 -1.49
C GLU A 31 -2.07 -28.30 -1.94
N LEU A 32 -2.41 -28.00 -3.19
CA LEU A 32 -2.28 -26.67 -3.74
C LEU A 32 -3.16 -25.74 -2.88
N ILE A 33 -2.54 -25.00 -1.96
CA ILE A 33 -3.25 -24.00 -1.16
C ILE A 33 -3.80 -22.97 -2.14
N GLU A 34 -5.12 -22.96 -2.30
CA GLU A 34 -5.85 -21.97 -3.08
C GLU A 34 -5.56 -20.60 -2.47
N GLY A 35 -4.69 -19.82 -3.12
CA GLY A 35 -4.28 -18.48 -2.67
C GLY A 35 -2.79 -18.22 -2.49
N LEU A 36 -1.91 -19.23 -2.62
CA LEU A 36 -0.47 -18.96 -2.79
C LEU A 36 -0.16 -18.82 -4.28
N GLU A 37 -0.09 -17.58 -4.78
CA GLU A 37 0.42 -17.29 -6.12
C GLU A 37 1.78 -17.98 -6.29
N GLN A 38 1.91 -18.83 -7.32
CA GLN A 38 3.21 -19.38 -7.71
C GLN A 38 4.23 -18.24 -7.89
N PRO A 39 5.52 -18.43 -7.57
CA PRO A 39 6.54 -17.42 -7.83
C PRO A 39 6.50 -17.10 -9.33
N ARG A 40 6.01 -15.91 -9.69
CA ARG A 40 5.86 -15.49 -11.09
C ARG A 40 7.25 -15.54 -11.74
N GLN A 41 7.37 -16.25 -12.86
CA GLN A 41 8.60 -16.27 -13.63
C GLN A 41 9.03 -14.83 -14.00
N PRO A 42 10.35 -14.54 -14.06
CA PRO A 42 10.82 -13.20 -14.36
C PRO A 42 10.27 -12.72 -15.71
N ILE A 43 9.80 -11.47 -15.72
CA ILE A 43 9.26 -10.84 -16.94
C ILE A 43 10.39 -10.73 -17.97
N LYS A 44 10.22 -11.40 -19.11
CA LYS A 44 11.25 -11.48 -20.16
C LYS A 44 11.35 -10.22 -21.01
N ASN A 45 10.25 -9.48 -21.17
CA ASN A 45 10.19 -8.33 -22.05
C ASN A 45 10.53 -7.07 -21.25
N THR A 46 11.80 -6.66 -21.28
CA THR A 46 12.27 -5.48 -20.57
C THR A 46 12.26 -4.23 -21.47
N LEU A 47 12.00 -3.08 -20.87
CA LEU A 47 11.95 -1.76 -21.51
C LEU A 47 12.82 -0.78 -20.71
N GLY A 48 13.34 0.24 -21.40
CA GLY A 48 14.09 1.33 -20.77
C GLY A 48 15.00 2.07 -21.74
N GLY A 49 15.45 3.26 -21.32
CA GLY A 49 16.32 4.11 -22.12
C GLY A 49 15.58 5.00 -23.12
N LEU A 50 16.34 5.53 -24.08
CA LEU A 50 15.86 6.49 -25.07
C LEU A 50 15.33 5.79 -26.33
N TYR A 51 14.06 6.02 -26.66
CA TYR A 51 13.42 5.58 -27.89
C TYR A 51 13.34 6.75 -28.88
N SER A 52 14.18 6.70 -29.91
CA SER A 52 14.26 7.68 -31.00
C SER A 52 13.47 7.29 -32.26
N GLY A 53 12.61 6.26 -32.17
CA GLY A 53 11.74 5.82 -33.25
C GLY A 53 10.37 5.41 -32.74
N ASN A 54 9.45 5.17 -33.68
CA ASN A 54 8.10 4.69 -33.35
C ASN A 54 8.17 3.27 -32.79
N ILE A 55 7.52 3.04 -31.66
CA ILE A 55 7.49 1.75 -30.97
C ILE A 55 6.04 1.35 -30.68
N THR A 56 5.75 0.06 -30.79
CA THR A 56 4.45 -0.51 -30.42
C THR A 56 4.63 -1.58 -29.36
N LEU A 57 3.98 -1.41 -28.22
CA LEU A 57 3.88 -2.40 -27.15
C LEU A 57 2.68 -3.30 -27.45
N PHE A 58 2.97 -4.55 -27.78
CA PHE A 58 1.97 -5.53 -28.21
C PHE A 58 1.42 -6.32 -27.02
N PHE A 59 0.12 -6.61 -27.02
CA PHE A 59 -0.52 -7.43 -26.00
C PHE A 59 0.09 -8.83 -25.91
N ARG A 60 0.46 -9.42 -27.06
CA ARG A 60 1.11 -10.75 -27.12
C ARG A 60 2.44 -10.84 -26.37
N ASN A 61 3.08 -9.69 -26.14
CA ASN A 61 4.36 -9.56 -25.44
C ASN A 61 4.15 -9.01 -24.01
N SER A 62 2.91 -8.86 -23.56
CA SER A 62 2.59 -8.56 -22.17
C SER A 62 2.92 -9.78 -21.29
N PRO A 63 3.48 -9.61 -20.07
CA PRO A 63 3.82 -8.34 -19.44
C PRO A 63 5.19 -7.78 -19.85
N TYR A 64 5.35 -6.47 -19.71
CA TYR A 64 6.61 -5.75 -19.89
C TYR A 64 7.15 -5.25 -18.56
N ARG A 65 8.48 -5.24 -18.37
CA ARG A 65 9.15 -4.68 -17.21
C ARG A 65 10.01 -3.48 -17.58
N VAL A 66 9.75 -2.33 -16.98
CA VAL A 66 10.50 -1.10 -17.21
C VAL A 66 11.59 -0.99 -16.15
N GLU A 67 12.82 -1.36 -16.52
CA GLU A 67 13.98 -1.42 -15.59
C GLU A 67 14.73 -0.09 -15.51
N HIS A 68 14.63 0.75 -16.55
CA HIS A 68 15.29 2.05 -16.64
C HIS A 68 14.34 3.11 -17.16
N GLU A 69 14.65 4.39 -16.90
CA GLU A 69 13.80 5.51 -17.32
C GLU A 69 13.48 5.40 -18.82
N LEU A 70 12.19 5.33 -19.13
CA LEU A 70 11.72 5.16 -20.49
C LEU A 70 11.46 6.53 -21.10
N ILE A 71 12.23 6.91 -22.12
CA ILE A 71 12.16 8.23 -22.73
C ILE A 71 11.72 8.09 -24.19
N VAL A 72 10.56 8.65 -24.54
CA VAL A 72 10.10 8.74 -25.94
C VAL A 72 10.52 10.11 -26.48
N SER A 73 11.41 10.12 -27.48
CA SER A 73 11.91 11.35 -28.09
C SER A 73 10.82 12.15 -28.81
N ALA A 74 11.04 13.46 -28.94
CA ALA A 74 10.16 14.33 -29.73
C ALA A 74 10.06 13.82 -31.19
N GLY A 75 8.86 13.86 -31.77
CA GLY A 75 8.58 13.35 -33.12
C GLY A 75 8.39 11.82 -33.21
N CYS A 76 8.54 11.08 -32.11
CA CYS A 76 8.30 9.64 -32.05
C CYS A 76 6.94 9.34 -31.42
N THR A 77 6.30 8.25 -31.87
CA THR A 77 5.05 7.76 -31.30
C THR A 77 5.25 6.41 -30.61
N MET A 78 4.85 6.30 -29.35
CA MET A 78 4.71 5.04 -28.63
C MET A 78 3.25 4.61 -28.64
N ASN A 79 2.95 3.50 -29.30
CA ASN A 79 1.62 2.86 -29.29
C ASN A 79 1.58 1.76 -28.23
N ILE A 80 0.54 1.74 -27.40
CA ILE A 80 0.28 0.68 -26.41
C ILE A 80 -1.05 0.03 -26.75
N GLU A 81 -1.02 -1.27 -27.05
CA GLU A 81 -2.23 -2.05 -27.33
C GLU A 81 -3.09 -2.23 -26.08
N THR A 82 -4.39 -2.44 -26.29
CA THR A 82 -5.35 -2.75 -25.23
C THR A 82 -4.91 -3.99 -24.44
N GLY A 83 -5.07 -3.97 -23.11
CA GLY A 83 -4.70 -5.08 -22.24
C GLY A 83 -3.22 -5.22 -21.89
N VAL A 84 -2.33 -4.38 -22.44
CA VAL A 84 -0.89 -4.44 -22.12
C VAL A 84 -0.63 -4.12 -20.64
N GLN A 85 0.23 -4.91 -20.01
CA GLN A 85 0.69 -4.71 -18.64
C GLN A 85 2.14 -4.23 -18.63
N LEU A 86 2.40 -3.09 -17.99
CA LEU A 86 3.70 -2.49 -17.79
C LEU A 86 4.03 -2.49 -16.30
N TYR A 87 5.17 -3.08 -15.94
CA TYR A 87 5.66 -3.17 -14.57
C TYR A 87 6.90 -2.30 -14.39
N PHE A 88 6.82 -1.21 -13.66
CA PHE A 88 7.93 -0.26 -13.46
C PHE A 88 8.75 -0.60 -12.22
N ASP A 89 10.07 -0.68 -12.37
CA ASP A 89 10.97 -0.80 -11.23
C ASP A 89 10.89 0.44 -10.32
N THR A 90 11.31 0.29 -9.06
CA THR A 90 11.17 1.36 -8.07
C THR A 90 12.02 2.57 -8.46
N GLY A 91 11.39 3.75 -8.54
CA GLY A 91 12.06 5.00 -8.93
C GLY A 91 12.23 5.17 -10.44
N VAL A 92 11.73 4.21 -11.23
CA VAL A 92 11.75 4.28 -12.70
C VAL A 92 10.44 4.89 -13.19
N GLY A 93 10.55 5.90 -14.05
CA GLY A 93 9.43 6.58 -14.68
C GLY A 93 9.46 6.47 -16.19
N MET A 94 8.46 7.08 -16.81
CA MET A 94 8.38 7.28 -18.25
C MET A 94 8.27 8.77 -18.54
N LYS A 95 9.10 9.27 -19.46
CA LYS A 95 9.05 10.64 -20.01
C LYS A 95 8.68 10.56 -21.48
N VAL A 96 7.59 11.20 -21.86
CA VAL A 96 7.15 11.25 -23.26
C VAL A 96 7.32 12.68 -23.77
N TYR A 97 8.36 12.90 -24.58
CA TYR A 97 8.56 14.16 -25.32
C TYR A 97 7.88 14.15 -26.69
N GLY A 98 7.51 12.96 -27.19
CA GLY A 98 6.75 12.76 -28.43
C GLY A 98 5.26 12.52 -28.18
N THR A 99 4.69 11.50 -28.81
CA THR A 99 3.28 11.13 -28.69
C THR A 99 3.12 9.75 -28.05
N LEU A 100 2.22 9.63 -27.08
CA LEU A 100 1.83 8.35 -26.48
C LEU A 100 0.39 8.03 -26.90
N LYS A 101 0.19 6.90 -27.58
CA LYS A 101 -1.13 6.40 -27.99
C LYS A 101 -1.45 5.14 -27.21
N ALA A 102 -2.21 5.28 -26.13
CA ALA A 102 -2.66 4.19 -25.28
C ALA A 102 -4.19 4.15 -25.28
N ILE A 103 -4.78 3.26 -26.07
CA ILE A 103 -6.23 3.13 -26.20
C ILE A 103 -6.64 1.75 -25.69
N GLY A 104 -7.22 1.71 -24.49
CA GLY A 104 -7.80 0.50 -23.91
C GLY A 104 -9.30 0.38 -24.20
N ASN A 105 -9.90 -0.74 -23.77
CA ASN A 105 -11.36 -0.92 -23.74
C ASN A 105 -11.84 -1.35 -22.33
N GLU A 106 -13.16 -1.51 -22.14
CA GLU A 106 -13.76 -1.84 -20.84
C GLU A 106 -13.43 -3.24 -20.32
N PHE A 107 -13.02 -4.15 -21.21
CA PHE A 107 -12.70 -5.54 -20.89
C PHE A 107 -11.19 -5.81 -20.77
N ALA A 108 -10.37 -4.94 -21.36
CA ALA A 108 -8.92 -5.11 -21.47
C ALA A 108 -8.22 -3.76 -21.27
N HIS A 109 -8.16 -3.31 -20.01
CA HIS A 109 -7.46 -2.08 -19.65
C HIS A 109 -5.95 -2.22 -19.80
N ILE A 110 -5.30 -1.15 -20.23
CA ILE A 110 -3.85 -1.02 -20.12
C ILE A 110 -3.52 -0.83 -18.63
N GLN A 111 -2.60 -1.63 -18.10
CA GLN A 111 -2.23 -1.60 -16.70
C GLN A 111 -0.79 -1.13 -16.57
N MET A 112 -0.56 -0.08 -15.78
CA MET A 112 0.77 0.38 -15.39
C MET A 112 0.89 0.19 -13.88
N LEU A 113 1.71 -0.79 -13.51
CA LEU A 113 1.87 -1.31 -12.15
C LEU A 113 3.35 -1.22 -11.77
N PRO A 114 3.73 -1.26 -10.48
CA PRO A 114 5.13 -1.40 -10.11
C PRO A 114 5.57 -2.86 -10.28
N TYR A 115 6.82 -3.09 -10.65
CA TYR A 115 7.44 -4.40 -10.56
C TYR A 115 7.67 -4.74 -9.08
N GLN A 116 7.08 -5.84 -8.61
CA GLN A 116 7.13 -6.28 -7.23
C GLN A 116 7.95 -7.57 -7.13
N GLU A 117 9.15 -7.49 -6.56
CA GLU A 117 9.79 -8.69 -6.01
C GLU A 117 8.97 -9.13 -4.80
N GLN A 118 8.43 -10.34 -4.87
CA GLN A 118 7.63 -10.98 -3.82
C GLN A 118 8.46 -11.12 -2.53
N HIS A 119 8.48 -10.08 -1.70
CA HIS A 119 8.78 -10.19 -0.29
C HIS A 119 7.59 -9.62 0.47
N LEU A 120 6.72 -10.53 0.92
CA LEU A 120 5.70 -10.37 1.96
C LEU A 120 4.83 -9.10 1.81
N TYR A 121 3.89 -9.15 0.87
CA TYR A 121 2.78 -8.20 0.80
C TYR A 121 1.88 -8.36 2.03
N GLN A 122 1.93 -7.41 2.97
CA GLN A 122 0.89 -7.25 3.96
C GLN A 122 -0.32 -6.62 3.24
N PHE A 123 -1.44 -7.34 3.19
CA PHE A 123 -2.60 -7.01 2.35
C PHE A 123 -3.47 -5.87 2.91
N GLU A 124 -3.13 -5.32 4.07
CA GLU A 124 -3.84 -4.19 4.65
C GLU A 124 -3.47 -2.91 3.91
N MET A 125 -4.45 -2.35 3.19
CA MET A 125 -4.33 -1.02 2.60
C MET A 125 -4.14 -0.01 3.74
N PRO A 126 -3.21 0.95 3.64
CA PRO A 126 -3.11 1.98 4.65
C PRO A 126 -4.43 2.74 4.75
N ASP A 127 -4.86 2.99 5.99
CA ASP A 127 -6.08 3.76 6.26
C ASP A 127 -5.96 5.23 5.85
N PHE A 128 -4.85 5.64 5.24
CA PHE A 128 -4.57 7.01 4.84
C PHE A 128 -4.23 7.11 3.35
N ARG A 129 -4.60 8.22 2.71
CA ARG A 129 -4.20 8.56 1.34
C ARG A 129 -4.06 10.07 1.11
N LEU A 130 -3.37 10.44 0.03
CA LEU A 130 -3.27 11.82 -0.44
C LEU A 130 -4.05 12.01 -1.74
N ILE A 131 -4.90 13.04 -1.79
CA ILE A 131 -5.64 13.47 -3.00
C ILE A 131 -5.39 14.96 -3.30
N ASP A 132 -5.92 15.49 -4.40
CA ASP A 132 -5.85 16.92 -4.76
C ASP A 132 -4.46 17.60 -4.78
N GLY A 133 -3.36 16.85 -4.69
CA GLY A 133 -2.02 17.38 -4.89
C GLY A 133 -1.43 17.03 -6.24
N PRO A 134 -0.34 17.71 -6.63
CA PRO A 134 0.26 17.58 -7.96
C PRO A 134 1.22 16.39 -8.08
N THR A 135 1.58 15.71 -6.97
CA THR A 135 2.34 14.46 -6.99
C THR A 135 1.77 13.51 -5.95
N VAL A 136 2.18 12.23 -5.99
CA VAL A 136 1.77 11.24 -4.99
C VAL A 136 2.30 11.49 -3.58
N ARG A 137 3.25 12.43 -3.45
CA ARG A 137 3.88 12.79 -2.19
C ARG A 137 3.19 13.96 -1.50
N GLN A 138 2.31 14.67 -2.17
CA GLN A 138 1.64 15.86 -1.62
C GLN A 138 0.16 15.82 -1.95
N GLY A 139 -0.66 16.27 -1.02
CA GLY A 139 -2.09 16.31 -1.23
C GLY A 139 -2.87 16.58 0.05
N ARG A 140 -4.18 16.73 -0.12
CA ARG A 140 -5.16 16.68 0.95
C ARG A 140 -5.13 15.29 1.59
N LEU A 141 -4.94 15.25 2.90
CA LEU A 141 -4.96 14.01 3.66
C LEU A 141 -6.39 13.50 3.80
N GLN A 142 -6.59 12.23 3.44
CA GLN A 142 -7.82 11.51 3.70
C GLN A 142 -7.57 10.25 4.52
N VAL A 143 -8.54 9.93 5.35
CA VAL A 143 -8.56 8.71 6.17
C VAL A 143 -9.76 7.84 5.79
N LYS A 144 -9.56 6.52 5.73
CA LYS A 144 -10.61 5.54 5.53
C LYS A 144 -11.23 5.24 6.89
N PHE A 145 -12.45 5.72 7.11
CA PHE A 145 -13.16 5.57 8.37
C PHE A 145 -14.58 5.06 8.14
N ARG A 146 -14.91 3.89 8.72
CA ARG A 146 -16.18 3.16 8.48
C ARG A 146 -16.47 2.96 6.99
N ASP A 147 -15.48 2.40 6.30
CA ASP A 147 -15.47 2.12 4.85
C ASP A 147 -15.71 3.30 3.92
N ARG A 148 -15.56 4.53 4.43
CA ARG A 148 -15.67 5.75 3.64
C ARG A 148 -14.43 6.61 3.81
N TRP A 149 -13.95 7.15 2.71
CA TRP A 149 -12.87 8.12 2.71
C TRP A 149 -13.38 9.48 3.15
N ARG A 150 -12.63 10.15 4.02
CA ARG A 150 -12.99 11.45 4.58
C ARG A 150 -11.76 12.33 4.63
N SER A 151 -11.94 13.61 4.32
CA SER A 151 -10.88 14.61 4.50
C SER A 151 -10.62 14.85 5.97
N VAL A 152 -9.33 14.96 6.32
CA VAL A 152 -8.91 15.26 7.68
C VAL A 152 -8.98 16.77 7.90
N CYS A 153 -9.86 17.18 8.79
CA CYS A 153 -10.05 18.56 9.18
C CYS A 153 -9.33 18.83 10.51
N THR A 154 -8.59 19.93 10.59
CA THR A 154 -7.86 20.33 11.80
C THR A 154 -8.59 21.37 12.64
N GLN A 155 -9.74 21.89 12.20
CA GLN A 155 -10.40 23.04 12.84
C GLN A 155 -9.46 24.25 13.02
N LEU A 156 -8.48 24.42 12.12
CA LEU A 156 -7.41 25.43 12.20
C LEU A 156 -6.58 25.37 13.49
N THR A 157 -6.58 24.24 14.21
CA THR A 157 -5.69 24.04 15.34
C THR A 157 -4.32 23.55 14.86
N ASN A 158 -3.30 23.85 15.66
CA ASN A 158 -1.92 23.61 15.29
C ASN A 158 -1.56 22.12 15.39
N TRP A 159 -1.64 21.42 14.26
CA TRP A 159 -0.83 20.22 14.04
C TRP A 159 0.64 20.57 14.14
N THR A 160 1.38 19.77 14.90
CA THR A 160 2.82 19.93 15.04
C THR A 160 3.56 19.36 13.82
N SER A 161 4.84 19.72 13.69
CA SER A 161 5.73 19.07 12.71
C SER A 161 5.84 17.57 12.96
N LEU A 162 5.70 17.13 14.21
CA LEU A 162 5.71 15.70 14.57
C LEU A 162 4.44 15.00 14.11
N ASP A 163 3.26 15.61 14.28
CA ASP A 163 1.99 15.05 13.81
C ASP A 163 1.98 14.84 12.29
N THR A 164 2.46 15.85 11.55
CA THR A 164 2.56 15.78 10.08
C THR A 164 3.62 14.76 9.61
N SER A 165 4.73 14.63 10.34
CA SER A 165 5.74 13.60 10.11
C SER A 165 5.13 12.20 10.27
N ILE A 166 4.36 11.97 11.34
CA ILE A 166 3.75 10.67 11.64
C ILE A 166 2.59 10.36 10.69
N ALA A 167 1.84 11.36 10.23
CA ALA A 167 0.88 11.19 9.14
C ALA A 167 1.57 10.69 7.86
N CYS A 168 2.73 11.24 7.51
CA CYS A 168 3.52 10.75 6.37
C CYS A 168 4.10 9.34 6.61
N ARG A 169 4.50 9.00 7.84
CA ARG A 169 4.88 7.62 8.21
C ARG A 169 3.71 6.65 8.12
N SER A 170 2.50 7.09 8.44
CA SER A 170 1.26 6.31 8.31
C SER A 170 0.93 5.98 6.85
N LEU A 171 1.36 6.86 5.92
CA LEU A 171 1.33 6.65 4.47
C LEU A 171 2.54 5.84 3.96
N GLY A 172 3.44 5.47 4.86
CA GLY A 172 4.67 4.72 4.57
C GLY A 172 5.79 5.55 3.96
N TYR A 173 5.81 6.87 4.15
CA TYR A 173 7.00 7.68 3.89
C TYR A 173 7.91 7.74 5.12
N GLU A 174 9.16 8.14 4.94
CA GLU A 174 10.11 8.28 6.04
C GLU A 174 9.75 9.46 6.95
N ASN A 175 9.35 10.57 6.32
CA ASN A 175 9.05 11.82 7.02
C ASN A 175 8.16 12.72 6.14
N GLY A 176 7.71 13.84 6.70
CA GLY A 176 6.90 14.82 6.00
C GLY A 176 6.57 16.05 6.83
N GLY A 177 5.77 16.93 6.24
CA GLY A 177 5.43 18.20 6.84
C GLY A 177 4.14 18.79 6.29
N PHE A 178 3.70 19.86 6.92
CA PHE A 178 2.58 20.67 6.44
C PHE A 178 2.88 21.24 5.05
N TRP A 179 1.88 21.23 4.17
CA TRP A 179 1.97 21.86 2.85
C TRP A 179 1.07 23.09 2.75
N ARG A 180 -0.25 22.89 2.82
CA ARG A 180 -1.25 23.96 2.76
C ARG A 180 -2.59 23.48 3.28
N PHE A 181 -3.50 24.39 3.56
CA PHE A 181 -4.90 24.05 3.74
C PHE A 181 -5.63 23.90 2.39
N PHE A 182 -6.70 23.13 2.43
CA PHE A 182 -7.62 22.95 1.32
C PHE A 182 -9.01 23.45 1.70
N ALA A 183 -9.65 24.13 0.76
CA ALA A 183 -11.09 24.36 0.81
C ALA A 183 -11.81 23.02 0.93
N ARG A 184 -12.79 22.96 1.84
CA ARG A 184 -13.59 21.77 2.09
C ARG A 184 -14.17 21.20 0.80
N ASN A 185 -14.06 19.88 0.66
CA ASN A 185 -14.86 19.15 -0.32
C ASN A 185 -16.15 18.67 0.36
N ASN A 186 -17.31 19.02 -0.19
CA ASN A 186 -18.63 18.72 0.39
C ASN A 186 -19.12 17.29 0.11
N ASP A 187 -18.31 16.47 -0.57
CA ASP A 187 -18.69 15.10 -0.95
C ASP A 187 -18.89 14.15 0.25
N THR A 188 -18.30 14.44 1.42
CA THR A 188 -18.38 13.58 2.62
C THR A 188 -18.25 14.37 3.92
N TYR A 189 -18.90 13.92 5.02
CA TYR A 189 -18.64 14.49 6.36
C TYR A 189 -17.14 14.43 6.69
N PRO A 190 -16.57 15.54 7.22
CA PRO A 190 -15.15 15.63 7.55
C PRO A 190 -14.80 14.66 8.68
N PHE A 191 -13.56 14.19 8.67
CA PHE A 191 -12.95 13.54 9.82
C PHE A 191 -12.27 14.62 10.66
N VAL A 192 -12.83 14.91 11.83
CA VAL A 192 -12.33 15.99 12.69
C VAL A 192 -11.17 15.46 13.52
N MET A 193 -9.97 15.98 13.26
CA MET A 193 -8.73 15.65 13.95
C MET A 193 -7.96 16.94 14.30
N PRO A 194 -8.35 17.64 15.38
CA PRO A 194 -7.78 18.94 15.68
C PRO A 194 -6.34 18.82 16.20
N SER A 195 -6.11 17.89 17.14
CA SER A 195 -4.82 17.74 17.81
C SER A 195 -4.51 16.26 18.02
N PRO A 196 -3.73 15.63 17.12
CA PRO A 196 -3.31 14.23 17.27
C PRO A 196 -2.40 14.00 18.47
N LYS A 197 -1.58 15.00 18.85
CA LYS A 197 -0.61 14.93 19.97
C LYS A 197 0.28 13.70 19.88
N CYS A 198 0.84 13.46 18.70
CA CYS A 198 1.69 12.30 18.48
C CYS A 198 3.00 12.39 19.26
N LEU A 199 3.52 11.24 19.69
CA LEU A 199 4.86 11.06 20.26
C LEU A 199 5.82 10.48 19.22
N SER A 200 7.13 10.57 19.45
CA SER A 200 8.16 10.08 18.52
C SER A 200 8.07 8.59 18.20
N GLU A 201 7.51 7.81 19.12
CA GLU A 201 7.39 6.34 19.06
C GLU A 201 6.13 5.87 18.32
N ALA A 202 5.19 6.76 18.04
CA ALA A 202 3.94 6.39 17.37
C ALA A 202 4.24 5.88 15.95
N LYS A 203 3.68 4.72 15.61
CA LYS A 203 3.90 4.08 14.31
C LYS A 203 2.99 4.67 13.24
N ASN A 204 1.79 5.05 13.64
CA ASN A 204 0.79 5.65 12.78
C ASN A 204 -0.02 6.71 13.55
N LEU A 205 -0.89 7.43 12.83
CA LEU A 205 -1.71 8.49 13.37
C LEU A 205 -2.82 8.00 14.33
N TRP A 206 -3.18 6.71 14.28
CA TRP A 206 -4.13 6.08 15.21
C TRP A 206 -3.51 5.78 16.59
N ASP A 207 -2.19 5.62 16.63
CA ASP A 207 -1.41 5.41 17.85
C ASP A 207 -1.12 6.73 18.59
N CYS A 208 -1.38 7.87 17.95
CA CYS A 208 -1.24 9.17 18.59
C CYS A 208 -2.26 9.33 19.72
N GLU A 209 -1.85 10.01 20.80
CA GLU A 209 -2.61 10.16 22.05
C GLU A 209 -2.74 8.88 22.93
N VAL A 210 -2.22 7.71 22.51
CA VAL A 210 -2.07 6.56 23.43
C VAL A 210 -0.90 6.81 24.39
N ASN A 211 -1.18 7.37 25.55
CA ASN A 211 -0.24 7.34 26.67
C ASN A 211 0.04 5.88 27.07
N ARG A 212 1.18 5.33 26.61
CA ARG A 212 1.73 4.06 27.11
C ARG A 212 2.72 4.24 28.26
N GLU A 213 2.84 5.43 28.83
CA GLU A 213 3.58 5.63 30.08
C GLU A 213 2.61 6.02 31.19
N LEU A 214 2.12 5.00 31.91
CA LEU A 214 1.98 4.98 33.37
C LEU A 214 1.34 3.63 33.75
N PHE A 215 2.19 2.71 34.17
CA PHE A 215 1.84 1.44 34.81
C PHE A 215 1.29 1.66 36.23
N THR A 216 0.37 2.60 36.41
CA THR A 216 -0.05 3.05 37.74
C THR A 216 -1.57 3.01 37.87
N ILE A 217 -2.01 2.41 38.97
CA ILE A 217 -3.36 2.01 39.42
C ILE A 217 -4.45 3.13 39.37
N ILE A 218 -4.12 4.34 38.91
CA ILE A 218 -4.99 5.52 38.92
C ILE A 218 -5.93 5.59 37.68
N ILE A 219 -5.69 4.81 36.61
CA ILE A 219 -6.46 4.90 35.36
C ILE A 219 -7.94 4.46 35.50
N TYR A 220 -8.30 3.69 36.54
CA TYR A 220 -9.70 3.31 36.75
C TYR A 220 -10.63 4.48 37.14
N ILE A 221 -10.09 5.64 37.51
CA ILE A 221 -10.90 6.78 38.02
C ILE A 221 -11.04 7.92 36.99
N PHE A 222 -10.11 8.07 36.05
CA PHE A 222 -10.14 9.13 35.03
C PHE A 222 -10.25 8.58 33.60
N ASN A 223 -11.17 7.61 33.41
CA ASN A 223 -11.53 7.15 32.07
C ASN A 223 -12.19 8.29 31.29
N ASN A 224 -11.45 8.93 30.37
CA ASN A 224 -11.95 9.47 29.08
C ASN A 224 -10.88 10.26 28.30
N LEU A 225 -9.69 9.69 28.08
CA LEU A 225 -8.75 10.18 27.07
C LEU A 225 -8.22 9.01 26.26
N LYS A 226 -9.14 8.28 25.63
CA LYS A 226 -8.79 7.44 24.47
C LYS A 226 -8.80 8.40 23.30
N GLY A 227 -7.65 8.71 22.73
CA GLY A 227 -7.58 9.53 21.53
C GLY A 227 -8.22 8.87 20.32
N PHE A 228 -7.62 9.02 19.14
CA PHE A 228 -8.15 8.44 17.90
C PHE A 228 -8.18 6.90 17.87
N SER A 229 -7.68 6.21 18.91
CA SER A 229 -7.73 4.76 19.05
C SER A 229 -9.14 4.21 19.31
N ASP A 230 -10.08 4.99 19.86
CA ASP A 230 -11.48 4.59 19.97
C ASP A 230 -12.30 5.18 18.81
N HIS A 231 -12.45 4.38 17.76
CA HIS A 231 -13.18 4.75 16.55
C HIS A 231 -14.61 5.24 16.83
N ASN A 232 -15.25 4.87 17.96
CA ASN A 232 -16.64 5.24 18.21
C ASN A 232 -16.81 6.66 18.77
N LEU A 233 -15.73 7.28 19.25
CA LEU A 233 -15.76 8.61 19.88
C LEU A 233 -15.43 9.74 18.90
N ILE A 234 -15.08 9.42 17.65
CA ILE A 234 -14.67 10.40 16.65
C ILE A 234 -15.89 11.18 16.14
N PRO A 235 -15.93 12.51 16.33
CA PRO A 235 -17.06 13.31 15.90
C PRO A 235 -17.07 13.48 14.37
N LEU A 236 -18.23 13.24 13.76
CA LEU A 236 -18.50 13.50 12.35
C LEU A 236 -19.63 14.53 12.25
N SER A 237 -19.32 15.75 11.80
CA SER A 237 -20.34 16.79 11.59
C SER A 237 -19.88 17.81 10.54
N GLU A 238 -20.79 18.21 9.66
CA GLU A 238 -20.58 19.28 8.68
C GLU A 238 -20.31 20.64 9.36
N ASN A 239 -20.86 20.86 10.56
CA ASN A 239 -20.77 22.14 11.25
C ASN A 239 -19.47 22.32 12.06
N LEU A 240 -18.67 21.26 12.23
CA LEU A 240 -17.48 21.31 13.08
C LEU A 240 -16.28 21.93 12.39
N CYS A 241 -16.22 21.90 11.06
CA CYS A 241 -15.22 22.67 10.35
C CYS A 241 -15.89 23.39 9.19
N GLN A 242 -15.43 24.59 8.90
CA GLN A 242 -16.05 25.52 7.96
C GLN A 242 -14.92 26.27 7.25
N GLY A 243 -14.93 26.25 5.92
CA GLY A 243 -13.90 26.93 5.12
C GLY A 243 -12.70 26.06 4.75
N GLU A 244 -11.49 26.55 5.01
CA GLU A 244 -10.20 25.97 4.60
C GLU A 244 -9.51 25.23 5.75
N ASP A 245 -10.14 24.17 6.26
CA ASP A 245 -9.66 23.46 7.46
C ASP A 245 -9.06 22.08 7.15
N ASP A 246 -9.15 21.64 5.89
CA ASP A 246 -8.66 20.33 5.48
C ASP A 246 -7.14 20.38 5.30
N ILE A 247 -6.42 19.50 6.01
CA ILE A 247 -4.96 19.53 6.00
C ILE A 247 -4.39 18.92 4.72
N GLY A 248 -3.47 19.67 4.13
CA GLY A 248 -2.56 19.19 3.09
C GLY A 248 -1.17 18.93 3.67
N ILE A 249 -0.61 17.78 3.35
CA ILE A 249 0.75 17.41 3.76
C ILE A 249 1.63 17.12 2.54
N TYR A 250 2.94 17.23 2.74
CA TYR A 250 3.98 16.84 1.79
C TYR A 250 4.95 15.87 2.45
N CYS A 251 5.09 14.68 1.86
CA CYS A 251 5.89 13.57 2.38
C CYS A 251 7.18 13.37 1.57
N TRP A 252 8.28 13.13 2.27
CA TRP A 252 9.60 12.92 1.67
C TRP A 252 10.33 11.71 2.27
N GLY A 253 11.55 11.48 1.76
CA GLY A 253 12.35 10.31 2.09
C GLY A 253 11.95 9.06 1.33
N ARG A 254 12.58 7.95 1.70
CA ARG A 254 12.38 6.66 1.04
C ARG A 254 11.09 6.02 1.56
N PRO A 255 10.12 5.68 0.72
CA PRO A 255 8.92 4.99 1.19
C PRO A 255 9.29 3.64 1.80
N SER A 256 8.82 3.37 3.02
CA SER A 256 9.07 2.18 3.83
C SER A 256 8.20 0.98 3.45
N PHE A 257 7.25 1.15 2.52
CA PHE A 257 6.35 0.11 2.05
C PHE A 257 6.62 -0.27 0.58
N ARG A 258 6.56 -1.58 0.29
CA ARG A 258 6.52 -2.09 -1.09
C ARG A 258 5.07 -1.95 -1.59
N GLY A 259 4.82 -1.05 -2.54
CA GLY A 259 3.47 -0.76 -3.06
C GLY A 259 3.06 0.72 -3.11
N TRP A 260 4.01 1.67 -3.14
CA TRP A 260 3.76 3.12 -3.33
C TRP A 260 2.84 3.46 -4.52
N SER A 261 2.75 2.56 -5.50
CA SER A 261 1.81 2.61 -6.60
C SER A 261 0.33 2.48 -6.21
N LYS A 262 -0.01 1.95 -5.03
CA LYS A 262 -1.41 1.92 -4.55
C LYS A 262 -1.85 3.29 -4.01
N HIS A 263 -0.91 4.18 -3.75
CA HIS A 263 -1.15 5.60 -3.45
C HIS A 263 -1.10 6.48 -4.69
N TRP A 264 -0.80 5.91 -5.88
CA TRP A 264 -1.04 6.64 -7.12
C TRP A 264 -2.52 6.93 -7.22
N LYS A 265 -2.84 8.21 -7.45
CA LYS A 265 -4.08 8.57 -8.13
C LYS A 265 -4.07 7.83 -9.46
N GLY A 266 -4.66 6.64 -9.51
CA GLY A 266 -5.06 6.09 -10.79
C GLY A 266 -5.97 7.14 -11.41
N GLU A 267 -5.50 7.82 -12.47
CA GLU A 267 -6.41 8.51 -13.36
C GLU A 267 -7.36 7.43 -13.87
N LYS A 268 -8.57 7.41 -13.31
CA LYS A 268 -9.69 6.77 -13.98
C LYS A 268 -9.97 7.65 -15.18
N TYR A 269 -9.44 7.27 -16.34
CA TYR A 269 -9.94 7.78 -17.61
C TYR A 269 -11.40 7.34 -17.71
N PHE A 270 -12.30 8.22 -17.30
CA PHE A 270 -13.69 8.11 -17.70
C PHE A 270 -13.70 8.47 -19.18
N CYS A 271 -13.80 7.46 -20.06
CA CYS A 271 -14.33 7.72 -21.38
C CYS A 271 -15.75 8.28 -21.19
N ARG A 272 -15.92 9.58 -21.45
CA ARG A 272 -17.24 10.08 -21.82
C ARG A 272 -17.55 9.46 -23.17
N THR A 273 -18.54 8.57 -23.18
CA THR A 273 -19.27 8.16 -24.37
C THR A 273 -19.85 9.38 -25.08
#